data_AF-A0A4R1YM73-F1
#
_entry.id   AF-A0A4R1YM73-F1
#
_cell.length_a   1.000
_cell.length_b   1.000
_cell.length_c   1.000
_cell.angle_alpha   90.00
_cell.angle_beta   90.00
_cell.angle_gamma   90.00
#
_symmetry.space_group_name_H-M   'P 1'
#
loop_
_entity.id
_entity.type
_entity.pdbx_description
1 polymer ?
#
loop_
_entity_poly.entity_id
_entity_poly.type
_entity_poly.pdbx_seq_one_letter_code
_entity_poly.pdbx_strand_id
1 'polypeptide(L)'
;MTRKKKPAADPAEARALRDAGLSAVRARRLALLRAVARAGGVETSRVPFSAYVAARPHTDDPRGDFTTDFRLDRGKPDVRTLADLRAYLRRRRACAEAITAGASVWREFESVIRDALECETAREMASRAVTED
;
A
#
# COMPACT_ATOMS: atom_id res chain seq x y z
N MET A 1 21.76 -13.44 -12.61
CA MET A 1 20.36 -13.13 -12.24
C MET A 1 20.35 -11.90 -11.34
N THR A 2 20.00 -10.73 -11.85
CA THR A 2 19.87 -9.50 -11.05
C THR A 2 18.67 -9.64 -10.12
N ARG A 3 18.88 -9.73 -8.80
CA ARG A 3 17.79 -9.61 -7.82
C ARG A 3 17.11 -8.26 -8.05
N LYS A 4 15.89 -8.25 -8.57
CA LYS A 4 15.08 -7.03 -8.61
C LYS A 4 14.97 -6.51 -7.16
N LYS A 5 15.52 -5.34 -6.91
CA LYS A 5 15.54 -4.72 -5.57
C LYS A 5 14.09 -4.47 -5.15
N LYS A 6 13.75 -4.85 -3.91
CA LYS A 6 12.42 -4.61 -3.35
C LYS A 6 12.11 -3.10 -3.43
N PRO A 7 10.93 -2.69 -3.95
CA PRO A 7 10.54 -1.29 -3.95
C PRO A 7 10.55 -0.75 -2.52
N ALA A 8 11.18 0.40 -2.32
CA ALA A 8 11.27 1.07 -1.04
C ALA A 8 10.75 2.50 -1.17
N ALA A 9 10.17 3.02 -0.09
CA ALA A 9 9.77 4.42 -0.03
C ALA A 9 10.99 5.32 -0.21
N ASP A 10 10.89 6.30 -1.11
CA ASP A 10 11.91 7.34 -1.27
C ASP A 10 11.84 8.31 -0.07
N PRO A 11 12.93 8.48 0.70
CA PRO A 11 12.96 9.40 1.84
C PRO A 11 12.67 10.86 1.47
N ALA A 12 13.11 11.33 0.30
CA ALA A 12 12.88 12.69 -0.16
C ALA A 12 11.40 12.90 -0.51
N GLU A 13 10.79 11.93 -1.19
CA GLU A 13 9.35 11.96 -1.48
C GLU A 13 8.51 11.91 -0.18
N ALA A 14 8.88 11.05 0.76
CA ALA A 14 8.22 10.99 2.06
C ALA A 14 8.36 12.31 2.84
N ARG A 15 9.49 13.03 2.72
CA ARG A 15 9.66 14.36 3.32
C ARG A 15 8.74 15.39 2.65
N ALA A 16 8.73 15.46 1.32
CA ALA A 16 7.88 16.39 0.59
C ALA A 16 6.39 16.21 0.92
N LEU A 17 5.93 14.95 1.06
CA LEU A 17 4.55 14.64 1.47
C LEU A 17 4.26 15.10 2.91
N ARG A 18 5.23 15.03 3.81
CA ARG A 18 5.08 15.57 5.18
C ARG A 18 5.01 17.09 5.18
N ASP A 19 5.86 17.74 4.39
CA ASP A 19 5.88 19.19 4.25
C ASP A 19 4.54 19.68 3.64
N ALA A 20 3.87 18.85 2.85
CA ALA A 20 2.51 19.06 2.35
C ALA A 20 1.38 18.73 3.37
N GLY A 21 1.72 18.40 4.61
CA GLY A 21 0.75 18.22 5.71
C GLY A 21 0.37 16.78 6.05
N LEU A 22 0.91 15.76 5.37
CA LEU A 22 0.66 14.36 5.76
C LEU A 22 1.44 14.00 7.02
N SER A 23 0.85 13.14 7.86
CA SER A 23 1.58 12.54 8.98
C SER A 23 2.78 11.73 8.47
N ALA A 24 3.84 11.61 9.28
CA ALA A 24 5.06 10.89 8.88
C ALA A 24 4.79 9.44 8.45
N VAL A 25 3.80 8.78 9.07
CA VAL A 25 3.37 7.44 8.71
C VAL A 25 2.67 7.44 7.35
N ARG A 26 1.67 8.30 7.14
CA ARG A 26 0.92 8.38 5.87
C ARG A 26 1.84 8.72 4.70
N ALA A 27 2.72 9.71 4.88
CA ALA A 27 3.69 10.11 3.87
C ALA A 27 4.62 8.97 3.45
N ARG A 28 5.18 8.21 4.41
CA ARG A 28 6.02 7.04 4.12
C ARG A 28 5.26 5.94 3.38
N ARG A 29 3.99 5.72 3.73
CA ARG A 29 3.15 4.70 3.08
C ARG A 29 2.76 5.10 1.67
N LEU A 30 2.41 6.35 1.44
CA LEU A 30 2.13 6.86 0.10
C LEU A 30 3.38 6.83 -0.80
N ALA A 31 4.54 7.23 -0.27
CA ALA A 31 5.82 7.09 -0.99
C ALA A 31 6.14 5.62 -1.33
N LEU A 32 5.85 4.68 -0.43
CA LEU A 32 5.98 3.25 -0.70
C LEU A 32 5.04 2.81 -1.83
N LEU A 33 3.75 3.18 -1.76
CA LEU A 33 2.76 2.83 -2.78
C LEU A 33 3.19 3.33 -4.16
N ARG A 34 3.65 4.58 -4.26
CA ARG A 34 4.17 5.15 -5.51
C ARG A 34 5.41 4.43 -6.01
N ALA A 35 6.32 4.03 -5.12
CA ALA A 35 7.47 3.22 -5.51
C ALA A 35 7.06 1.85 -6.06
N VAL A 36 6.04 1.21 -5.48
CA VAL A 36 5.48 -0.05 -5.98
C VAL A 36 4.82 0.14 -7.35
N ALA A 37 4.01 1.19 -7.50
CA ALA A 37 3.36 1.56 -8.75
C ALA A 37 4.39 1.75 -9.88
N ARG A 38 5.43 2.54 -9.63
CA ARG A 38 6.57 2.76 -10.55
C ARG A 38 7.28 1.46 -10.91
N ALA A 39 7.55 0.60 -9.93
CA ALA A 39 8.23 -0.67 -10.17
C ALA A 39 7.36 -1.67 -10.98
N GLY A 40 6.03 -1.56 -10.88
CA GLY A 40 5.07 -2.36 -11.62
C GLY A 40 4.66 -1.77 -12.97
N GLY A 41 5.02 -0.52 -13.27
CA GLY A 41 4.54 0.18 -14.47
C GLY A 41 3.02 0.42 -14.46
N VAL A 42 2.43 0.62 -13.27
CA VAL A 42 0.98 0.83 -13.08
C VAL A 42 0.73 2.14 -12.35
N GLU A 43 -0.50 2.66 -12.48
CA GLU A 43 -1.00 3.77 -11.67
C GLU A 43 -1.12 3.36 -10.20
N THR A 44 -1.01 4.31 -9.26
CA THR A 44 -1.15 4.01 -7.83
C THR A 44 -2.49 3.38 -7.47
N SER A 45 -3.57 3.82 -8.12
CA SER A 45 -4.93 3.29 -7.97
C SER A 45 -5.07 1.82 -8.40
N ARG A 46 -4.13 1.32 -9.21
CA ARG A 46 -4.13 -0.05 -9.74
C ARG A 46 -3.09 -0.95 -9.09
N VAL A 47 -2.40 -0.50 -8.05
CA VAL A 47 -1.44 -1.35 -7.31
C VAL A 47 -2.18 -2.51 -6.65
N PRO A 48 -1.81 -3.78 -6.93
CA PRO A 48 -2.41 -4.91 -6.24
C PRO A 48 -2.06 -4.92 -4.74
N PHE A 49 -3.02 -5.31 -3.90
CA PHE A 49 -2.80 -5.44 -2.45
C PHE A 49 -1.58 -6.33 -2.12
N SER A 50 -1.41 -7.42 -2.87
CA SER A 50 -0.27 -8.34 -2.72
C SER A 50 1.08 -7.68 -2.99
N ALA A 51 1.16 -6.80 -3.99
CA ALA A 51 2.38 -6.05 -4.30
C ALA A 51 2.70 -5.03 -3.20
N TYR A 52 1.68 -4.34 -2.68
CA TYR A 52 1.83 -3.44 -1.55
C TYR A 52 2.31 -4.18 -0.29
N VAL A 53 1.67 -5.30 0.08
CA VAL A 53 2.09 -6.14 1.22
C VAL A 53 3.52 -6.64 1.06
N ALA A 54 3.91 -7.10 -0.13
CA ALA A 54 5.28 -7.56 -0.39
C ALA A 54 6.32 -6.44 -0.17
N ALA A 55 5.95 -5.19 -0.45
CA ALA A 55 6.78 -4.00 -0.29
C ALA A 55 6.84 -3.49 1.16
N ARG A 56 5.87 -3.82 2.04
CA ARG A 56 5.85 -3.32 3.43
C ARG A 56 7.10 -3.73 4.21
N PRO A 57 7.67 -2.83 5.04
CA PRO A 57 8.64 -3.21 6.06
C PRO A 57 8.02 -4.21 7.02
N HIS A 58 8.82 -5.15 7.50
CA HIS A 58 8.41 -6.02 8.61
C HIS A 58 8.32 -5.19 9.89
N THR A 59 7.35 -5.51 10.73
CA THR A 59 7.13 -4.93 12.05
C THR A 59 6.98 -6.07 13.04
N ASP A 60 7.48 -5.89 14.26
CA ASP A 60 7.32 -6.87 15.34
C ASP A 60 5.96 -6.65 16.03
N ASP A 61 4.90 -6.90 15.27
CA ASP A 61 3.51 -6.79 15.69
C ASP A 61 2.62 -7.75 14.86
N PRO A 62 1.36 -8.01 15.27
CA PRO A 62 0.48 -8.93 14.54
C PRO A 62 0.25 -8.56 13.06
N ARG A 63 0.41 -7.28 12.69
CA ARG A 63 0.32 -6.83 11.29
C ARG A 63 1.54 -7.27 10.49
N GLY A 64 2.72 -7.21 11.10
CA GLY A 64 3.97 -7.69 10.53
C GLY A 64 3.99 -9.19 10.35
N ASP A 65 3.46 -9.94 11.31
CA ASP A 65 3.26 -11.39 11.22
C ASP A 65 2.32 -11.73 10.06
N PHE A 66 1.13 -11.11 10.02
CA PHE A 66 0.20 -11.27 8.90
C PHE A 66 0.87 -11.00 7.54
N THR A 67 1.65 -9.91 7.41
CA THR A 67 2.31 -9.63 6.12
C THR A 67 3.38 -10.64 5.76
N THR A 68 4.07 -11.19 6.75
CA THR A 68 5.09 -12.21 6.55
C THR A 68 4.44 -13.49 6.04
N ASP A 69 3.38 -13.95 6.70
CA ASP A 69 2.62 -15.13 6.32
C ASP A 69 1.97 -14.98 4.94
N PHE A 70 1.29 -13.85 4.70
CA PHE A 70 0.65 -13.56 3.43
C PHE A 70 1.66 -13.53 2.27
N ARG A 71 2.86 -12.99 2.50
CA ARG A 71 3.93 -12.99 1.50
C ARG A 71 4.40 -14.40 1.16
N LEU A 72 4.55 -15.25 2.17
CA LEU A 72 5.03 -16.64 2.02
C LEU A 72 3.98 -17.57 1.40
N ASP A 73 2.68 -17.28 1.54
CA ASP A 73 1.63 -18.10 0.95
C ASP A 73 1.64 -18.02 -0.60
N ARG A 74 2.01 -19.12 -1.25
CA ARG A 74 1.98 -19.25 -2.73
C ARG A 74 0.57 -19.44 -3.29
N GLY A 75 -0.39 -19.89 -2.48
CA GLY A 75 -1.79 -20.10 -2.84
C GLY A 75 -2.72 -18.94 -2.46
N LYS A 76 -2.17 -17.76 -2.14
CA LYS A 76 -2.97 -16.56 -1.86
C LYS A 76 -3.75 -16.14 -3.13
N PRO A 77 -5.02 -15.75 -3.00
CA PRO A 77 -5.80 -15.23 -4.11
C PRO A 77 -5.40 -13.77 -4.45
N ASP A 78 -5.88 -13.29 -5.58
CA ASP A 78 -5.92 -11.85 -5.87
C ASP A 78 -7.02 -11.19 -5.02
N VAL A 79 -6.63 -10.57 -3.91
CA VAL A 79 -7.55 -9.94 -2.96
C VAL A 79 -7.92 -8.56 -3.47
N ARG A 80 -9.21 -8.34 -3.76
CA ARG A 80 -9.73 -7.07 -4.30
C ARG A 80 -10.62 -6.33 -3.31
N THR A 81 -11.16 -7.02 -2.32
CA THR A 81 -12.02 -6.45 -1.28
C THR A 81 -11.65 -6.97 0.12
N LEU A 82 -12.08 -6.25 1.16
CA LEU A 82 -11.99 -6.75 2.53
C LEU A 82 -12.74 -8.07 2.73
N ALA A 83 -13.83 -8.29 1.99
CA ALA A 83 -14.60 -9.52 2.01
C ALA A 83 -13.76 -10.69 1.47
N ASP A 84 -13.05 -10.49 0.35
CA ASP A 84 -12.14 -11.49 -0.22
C ASP A 84 -11.04 -11.86 0.78
N LEU A 85 -10.45 -10.85 1.43
CA LEU A 85 -9.40 -11.06 2.42
C LEU A 85 -9.90 -11.90 3.59
N ARG A 86 -11.08 -11.55 4.13
CA ARG A 86 -11.70 -12.28 5.24
C ARG A 86 -12.07 -13.71 4.84
N ALA A 87 -12.61 -13.91 3.63
CA ALA A 87 -12.94 -15.23 3.12
C ALA A 87 -11.68 -16.11 2.98
N TYR A 88 -10.61 -15.54 2.42
CA TYR A 88 -9.31 -16.20 2.32
C TYR A 88 -8.74 -16.59 3.69
N LEU A 89 -8.72 -15.67 4.65
CA LEU A 89 -8.17 -15.93 5.99
C LEU A 89 -8.98 -17.00 6.73
N ARG A 90 -10.31 -16.97 6.62
CA ARG A 90 -11.19 -18.02 7.16
C ARG A 90 -10.92 -19.37 6.51
N ARG A 91 -10.76 -19.43 5.19
CA ARG A 91 -10.40 -20.66 4.45
C ARG A 91 -9.06 -21.24 4.91
N ARG A 92 -8.11 -20.37 5.28
CA ARG A 92 -6.83 -20.76 5.88
C ARG A 92 -6.91 -21.12 7.37
N ARG A 93 -8.10 -21.09 7.97
CA ARG A 93 -8.33 -21.29 9.42
C ARG A 93 -7.50 -20.35 10.29
N ALA A 94 -7.28 -19.12 9.81
CA ALA A 94 -6.57 -18.09 10.57
C ALA A 94 -7.32 -17.77 11.87
N CYS A 95 -6.57 -17.49 12.94
CA CYS A 95 -7.16 -17.08 14.21
C CYS A 95 -7.78 -15.67 14.13
N ALA A 96 -8.60 -15.32 15.13
CA ALA A 96 -9.30 -14.02 15.16
C ALA A 96 -8.33 -12.82 15.13
N GLU A 97 -7.17 -12.95 15.77
CA GLU A 97 -6.12 -11.94 15.78
C GLU A 97 -5.53 -11.72 14.38
N ALA A 98 -5.17 -12.80 13.66
CA ALA A 98 -4.67 -12.72 12.30
C ALA A 98 -5.71 -12.13 11.33
N ILE A 99 -7.00 -12.46 11.50
CA ILE A 99 -8.10 -11.85 10.73
C ILE A 99 -8.18 -10.34 10.99
N THR A 100 -8.02 -9.92 12.24
CA THR A 100 -8.06 -8.51 12.65
C THR A 100 -6.84 -7.75 12.13
N ALA A 101 -5.65 -8.34 12.23
CA ALA A 101 -4.42 -7.80 11.69
C ALA A 101 -4.51 -7.62 10.17
N GLY A 102 -4.97 -8.65 9.45
CA GLY A 102 -5.19 -8.58 8.00
C GLY A 102 -6.18 -7.49 7.60
N ALA A 103 -7.32 -7.39 8.30
CA ALA A 103 -8.30 -6.33 8.06
C ALA A 103 -7.72 -4.93 8.31
N SER A 104 -6.88 -4.76 9.34
CA SER A 104 -6.19 -3.49 9.60
C SER A 104 -5.20 -3.14 8.49
N VAL A 105 -4.42 -4.10 8.00
CA VAL A 105 -3.50 -3.88 6.87
C VAL A 105 -4.26 -3.55 5.58
N TRP A 106 -5.43 -4.16 5.35
CA TRP A 106 -6.31 -3.81 4.23
C TRP A 106 -6.81 -2.37 4.31
N ARG A 107 -7.34 -1.95 5.46
CA ARG A 107 -7.81 -0.56 5.65
C ARG A 107 -6.69 0.46 5.49
N GLU A 108 -5.49 0.14 5.99
CA GLU A 108 -4.31 0.97 5.73
C GLU A 108 -4.04 1.09 4.23
N PHE A 109 -4.11 -0.02 3.48
CA PHE A 109 -3.93 0.00 2.03
C PHE A 109 -4.99 0.88 1.33
N GLU A 110 -6.27 0.72 1.65
CA GLU A 110 -7.36 1.55 1.10
C GLU A 110 -7.18 3.03 1.42
N SER A 111 -6.75 3.37 2.64
CA SER A 111 -6.46 4.75 3.01
C SER A 111 -5.34 5.33 2.15
N VAL A 112 -4.28 4.56 1.89
CA VAL A 112 -3.14 5.05 1.11
C VAL A 112 -3.49 5.19 -0.37
N ILE A 113 -4.34 4.31 -0.91
CA ILE A 113 -4.89 4.45 -2.27
C ILE A 113 -5.72 5.75 -2.39
N ARG A 114 -6.57 6.03 -1.39
CA ARG A 114 -7.36 7.27 -1.34
C ARG A 114 -6.47 8.51 -1.30
N ASP A 115 -5.46 8.52 -0.43
CA ASP A 115 -4.49 9.62 -0.33
C ASP A 115 -3.77 9.86 -1.68
N ALA A 116 -3.48 8.78 -2.42
CA ALA A 116 -2.88 8.88 -3.74
C ALA A 116 -3.82 9.56 -4.75
N LEU A 117 -5.08 9.13 -4.81
CA LEU A 117 -6.11 9.68 -5.69
C LEU A 117 -6.39 11.16 -5.38
N GLU A 118 -6.46 11.53 -4.10
CA GLU A 118 -6.64 12.92 -3.67
C GLU A 118 -5.45 13.79 -4.11
N CYS A 119 -4.21 13.30 -3.95
CA CYS A 119 -3.01 14.00 -4.40
C CYS A 119 -2.94 14.16 -5.93
N GLU A 120 -3.38 13.15 -6.69
CA GLU A 120 -3.40 13.19 -8.15
C GLU A 120 -4.45 14.20 -8.65
N THR A 121 -5.65 14.16 -8.09
CA THR A 121 -6.72 15.12 -8.40
C THR A 121 -6.29 16.55 -8.08
N ALA A 122 -5.68 16.78 -6.92
CA ALA A 122 -5.22 18.12 -6.53
C ALA A 122 -4.14 18.67 -7.49
N ARG A 123 -3.23 17.82 -7.98
CA ARG A 123 -2.22 18.20 -8.97
C ARG A 123 -2.83 18.53 -10.32
N GLU A 124 -3.82 17.76 -10.76
CA GLU A 124 -4.52 18.02 -12.02
C GLU A 124 -5.25 19.37 -11.97
N MET A 125 -5.96 19.65 -10.87
CA MET A 125 -6.63 20.94 -10.66
C MET A 125 -5.65 22.11 -10.66
N ALA A 126 -4.52 21.97 -9.96
CA ALA A 126 -3.48 23.00 -9.94
C ALA A 126 -2.84 23.21 -11.33
N SER A 127 -2.61 22.12 -12.10
CA SER A 127 -2.06 22.22 -13.45
C SER A 127 -3.01 22.93 -14.40
N ARG A 128 -4.32 22.69 -14.31
CA ARG A 128 -5.32 23.35 -15.15
C ARG A 128 -5.36 24.85 -14.88
N ALA A 129 -5.34 25.25 -13.61
CA ALA A 129 -5.37 26.66 -13.20
C ALA A 129 -4.15 27.47 -13.68
N VAL A 130 -2.99 26.84 -13.90
CA VAL A 130 -1.78 27.50 -14.41
C VAL A 130 -1.81 27.69 -15.94
N THR A 131 -2.62 26.92 -16.66
CA THR A 131 -2.76 27.02 -18.13
C THR A 131 -3.85 28.00 -18.60
N GLU A 132 -4.64 28.54 -17.69
CA GLU A 132 -5.74 29.48 -17.99
C GLU A 132 -5.41 30.95 -17.65
N ASP A 133 -4.15 31.24 -17.32
CA ASP A 133 -3.56 32.59 -17.14
C ASP A 133 -2.62 32.91 -18.31
#